data_AF-A0A8H5HQF4-F1
#
_entry.id   AF-A0A8H5HQF4-F1
#
_cell.length_a   1.000
_cell.length_b   1.000
_cell.length_c   1.000
_cell.angle_alpha   90.00
_cell.angle_beta   90.00
_cell.angle_gamma   90.00
#
_symmetry.space_group_name_H-M   'P 1'
#
loop_
_entity.id
_entity.type
_entity.pdbx_description
1 polymer ?
#
loop_
_entity_poly.entity_id
_entity_poly.type
_entity_poly.pdbx_seq_one_letter_code
_entity_poly.pdbx_strand_id
1 'polypeptide(L)'
;MITIQPFTALEAGILMASSLNGGAQSPTVDNGRYPQTHPRSCTSCCLGKAIPSSNIRKDDLNIEIGHHKPLAALVALILESRPEAIVTYLATGPLFSKIQNELRRLEPVRYKAIKSRLNIIDNPRIPPQRFAPAYAALHMSEAITCLSPGETITSLPSPTLATIDSFCFYVMEFVRSISKDITILLWWSAPVDALLRLLGPPSTGGYTDPSTETPEGRAALKAKIFAEEKIEMTFPGNT
;
A
#
# COMPACT_ATOMS: atom_id res chain seq x y z
N MET A 1 1.16 23.74 21.70
CA MET A 1 2.04 23.46 20.55
C MET A 1 2.26 21.95 20.47
N ILE A 2 1.48 21.24 19.66
CA ILE A 2 1.65 19.79 19.43
C ILE A 2 2.54 19.64 18.20
N THR A 3 3.80 19.25 18.41
CA THR A 3 4.70 18.88 17.32
C THR A 3 4.32 17.48 16.86
N ILE A 4 3.47 17.36 15.83
CA ILE A 4 3.28 16.11 15.13
C ILE A 4 4.59 15.85 14.38
N GLN A 5 5.39 14.88 14.84
CA GLN A 5 6.55 14.43 14.06
C GLN A 5 6.05 14.03 12.67
N PRO A 6 6.78 14.36 11.59
CA PRO A 6 6.41 13.89 10.26
C PRO A 6 6.22 12.39 10.35
N PHE A 7 5.05 11.90 9.96
CA PHE A 7 4.82 10.48 9.75
C PHE A 7 6.00 10.00 8.90
N THR A 8 6.94 9.28 9.49
CA THR A 8 7.94 8.55 8.72
C THR A 8 7.15 7.48 7.99
N ALA A 9 6.68 7.81 6.79
CA ALA A 9 6.02 6.93 5.82
C ALA A 9 6.99 5.85 5.31
N LEU A 10 7.80 5.30 6.21
CA LEU A 10 9.02 4.57 5.92
C LEU A 10 8.81 3.07 5.77
N GLU A 11 7.60 2.59 6.05
CA GLU A 11 7.29 1.16 6.12
C GLU A 11 5.98 0.81 5.41
N ALA A 12 5.83 1.26 4.18
CA ALA A 12 4.76 0.79 3.31
C ALA A 12 5.30 -0.18 2.25
N GLY A 13 4.52 -1.23 1.99
CA GLY A 13 4.84 -2.26 1.01
C GLY A 13 4.21 -1.95 -0.34
N ILE A 14 4.85 -2.41 -1.42
CA ILE A 14 4.29 -2.29 -2.78
C ILE A 14 4.00 -3.69 -3.28
N LEU A 15 2.75 -3.90 -3.68
CA LEU A 15 2.27 -5.16 -4.19
C LEU A 15 2.13 -5.05 -5.70
N MET A 16 2.96 -5.75 -6.46
CA MET A 16 2.83 -5.83 -7.91
C MET A 16 2.23 -7.18 -8.28
N ALA A 17 1.18 -7.16 -9.09
CA ALA A 17 0.52 -8.37 -9.56
C ALA A 17 0.63 -8.43 -11.09
N SER A 18 1.08 -9.57 -11.59
CA SER A 18 1.10 -9.86 -13.02
C SER A 18 -0.03 -10.85 -13.30
N SER A 19 -1.01 -10.42 -14.09
CA SER A 19 -2.03 -11.32 -14.63
C SER A 19 -1.55 -11.81 -15.99
N LEU A 20 -1.35 -13.11 -16.15
CA LEU A 20 -1.03 -13.70 -17.45
C LEU A 20 -2.31 -13.82 -18.28
N ASN A 21 -2.37 -13.09 -19.39
CA ASN A 21 -2.99 -13.44 -20.69
C ASN A 21 -4.24 -14.34 -20.69
N GLY A 22 -5.20 -14.10 -19.80
CA GLY A 22 -6.59 -14.43 -20.05
C GLY A 22 -7.22 -13.18 -20.66
N GLY A 23 -7.54 -13.18 -21.96
CA GLY A 23 -8.34 -12.13 -22.55
C GLY A 23 -9.58 -11.91 -21.69
N ALA A 24 -9.61 -10.80 -20.95
CA ALA A 24 -10.67 -10.52 -20.01
C ALA A 24 -11.94 -10.28 -20.83
N GLN A 25 -12.80 -11.29 -20.94
CA GLN A 25 -14.22 -11.02 -21.12
C GLN A 25 -14.63 -10.18 -19.91
N SER A 26 -15.01 -8.93 -20.17
CA SER A 26 -15.55 -8.04 -19.16
C SER A 26 -16.68 -8.79 -18.43
N PRO A 27 -16.62 -8.96 -17.10
CA PRO A 27 -17.70 -9.61 -16.39
C PRO A 27 -18.96 -8.78 -16.63
N THR A 28 -19.96 -9.37 -17.27
CA THR A 28 -21.31 -8.83 -17.27
C THR A 28 -21.71 -8.62 -15.83
N VAL A 29 -21.88 -7.36 -15.43
CA VAL A 29 -22.37 -6.99 -14.10
C VAL A 29 -23.79 -7.51 -14.00
N ASP A 30 -23.93 -8.68 -13.38
CA ASP A 30 -25.22 -9.18 -12.92
C ASP A 30 -25.57 -8.40 -11.65
N ASN A 31 -26.63 -7.59 -11.72
CA ASN A 31 -27.16 -6.79 -10.61
C ASN A 31 -27.87 -7.66 -9.55
N GLY A 32 -27.42 -8.90 -9.36
CA GLY A 32 -27.94 -9.84 -8.40
C GLY A 32 -27.79 -9.32 -6.97
N ARG A 33 -28.92 -9.26 -6.25
CA ARG A 33 -29.00 -8.91 -4.82
C ARG A 33 -27.93 -9.67 -4.01
N TYR A 34 -27.03 -8.93 -3.38
CA TYR A 34 -26.18 -9.48 -2.33
C TYR A 34 -27.05 -10.04 -1.19
N PRO A 35 -26.89 -11.31 -0.81
CA PRO A 35 -27.50 -11.82 0.42
C PRO A 35 -26.89 -11.09 1.61
N GLN A 36 -27.74 -10.50 2.45
CA GLN A 36 -27.33 -9.92 3.72
C GLN A 36 -26.82 -11.05 4.62
N THR A 37 -25.51 -11.24 4.68
CA THR A 37 -24.88 -12.00 5.74
C THR A 37 -24.58 -11.05 6.89
N HIS A 38 -25.03 -11.43 8.08
CA HIS A 38 -24.89 -10.63 9.29
C HIS A 38 -23.42 -10.24 9.53
N PRO A 39 -23.13 -8.96 9.80
CA PRO A 39 -21.78 -8.54 10.13
C PRO A 39 -21.37 -9.18 11.47
N ARG A 40 -20.35 -10.04 11.44
CA ARG A 40 -19.60 -10.33 12.66
C ARG A 40 -18.91 -9.02 13.07
N SER A 41 -19.41 -8.40 14.13
CA SER A 41 -18.78 -7.24 14.76
C SER A 41 -17.35 -7.61 15.16
N CYS A 42 -16.37 -7.12 14.42
CA CYS A 42 -14.99 -7.08 14.86
C CYS A 42 -14.84 -5.80 15.69
N THR A 43 -15.25 -5.85 16.96
CA THR A 43 -15.26 -4.70 17.88
C THR A 43 -13.85 -4.33 18.41
N SER A 44 -12.82 -4.53 17.60
CA SER A 44 -11.43 -4.22 17.93
C SER A 44 -10.80 -3.37 16.82
N CYS A 45 -11.48 -2.27 16.46
CA CYS A 45 -10.84 -1.15 15.79
C CYS A 45 -10.44 -0.14 16.85
N CYS A 46 -9.16 0.26 16.82
CA CYS A 46 -8.43 1.06 17.78
C CYS A 46 -9.07 2.43 18.11
N LEU A 47 -10.11 2.44 18.95
CA LEU A 47 -10.44 3.58 19.80
C LEU A 47 -9.77 3.35 21.17
N GLY A 48 -8.43 3.43 21.17
CA GLY A 48 -7.67 3.51 22.40
C GLY A 48 -7.94 4.85 23.07
N LYS A 49 -8.32 4.82 24.36
CA LYS A 49 -8.24 6.01 25.22
C LYS A 49 -6.85 6.63 25.08
N ALA A 50 -6.75 7.96 25.01
CA ALA A 50 -5.47 8.66 25.06
C ALA A 50 -4.68 8.20 26.29
N ILE A 51 -3.63 7.40 26.07
CA ILE A 51 -2.71 6.98 27.11
C ILE A 51 -1.79 8.17 27.39
N PRO A 52 -1.62 8.61 28.66
CA PRO A 52 -0.70 9.69 29.01
C PRO A 52 0.71 9.38 28.47
N SER A 53 1.31 10.33 27.77
CA SER A 53 2.52 10.12 26.94
C SER A 53 3.80 9.76 27.71
N SER A 54 3.74 9.63 29.04
CA SER A 54 4.91 9.39 29.88
C SER A 54 5.27 7.92 30.09
N ASN A 55 4.45 6.96 29.64
CA ASN A 55 4.66 5.52 29.92
C ASN A 55 4.72 4.60 28.68
N ILE A 56 4.83 5.14 27.47
CA ILE A 56 4.93 4.31 26.25
C ILE A 56 6.39 3.89 26.08
N ARG A 57 6.68 2.60 26.29
CA ARG A 57 7.97 2.02 25.85
C ARG A 57 8.08 2.18 24.34
N LYS A 58 9.26 2.54 23.83
CA LYS A 58 9.51 2.69 22.38
C LYS A 58 9.13 1.44 21.57
N ASP A 59 9.03 0.29 22.22
CA ASP A 59 8.69 -1.00 21.62
C ASP A 59 7.16 -1.21 21.45
N ASP A 60 6.33 -0.36 22.07
CA ASP A 60 4.87 -0.50 22.10
C ASP A 60 4.12 0.41 21.11
N LEU A 61 4.80 1.38 20.46
CA LEU A 61 4.20 2.21 19.41
C LEU A 61 4.23 1.49 18.04
N ASN A 62 3.58 0.33 18.01
CA ASN A 62 3.47 -0.56 16.85
C ASN A 62 2.45 -0.07 15.80
N ILE A 63 2.50 1.20 15.39
CA ILE A 63 1.73 1.71 14.24
C ILE A 63 2.11 0.93 12.95
N GLU A 64 3.31 0.36 12.92
CA GLU A 64 3.83 -0.52 11.86
C GLU A 64 3.02 -1.82 11.67
N ILE A 65 2.27 -2.29 12.68
CA ILE A 65 1.53 -3.57 12.60
C ILE A 65 0.27 -3.47 11.71
N GLY A 66 -0.25 -2.25 11.48
CA GLY A 66 -1.54 -2.05 10.82
C GLY A 66 -1.59 -2.28 9.30
N HIS A 67 -0.49 -2.06 8.59
CA HIS A 67 -0.52 -1.97 7.12
C HIS A 67 -0.18 -3.28 6.40
N HIS A 68 0.85 -3.99 6.86
CA HIS A 68 1.37 -5.15 6.14
C HIS A 68 0.53 -6.42 6.34
N LYS A 69 -0.14 -6.58 7.49
CA LYS A 69 -1.04 -7.71 7.76
C LYS A 69 -2.22 -7.78 6.79
N PRO A 70 -3.04 -6.71 6.64
CA PRO A 70 -4.14 -6.75 5.68
C PRO A 70 -3.65 -6.87 4.24
N LEU A 71 -2.49 -6.31 3.91
CA LEU A 71 -1.91 -6.46 2.58
C LEU A 71 -1.42 -7.91 2.31
N ALA A 72 -0.80 -8.57 3.27
CA ALA A 72 -0.44 -9.99 3.18
C ALA A 72 -1.69 -10.89 3.05
N ALA A 73 -2.76 -10.57 3.79
CA ALA A 73 -4.04 -11.26 3.65
C ALA A 73 -4.65 -11.05 2.26
N LEU A 74 -4.62 -9.82 1.72
CA LEU A 74 -5.07 -9.51 0.36
C LEU A 74 -4.29 -10.32 -0.68
N VAL A 75 -2.97 -10.42 -0.54
CA VAL A 75 -2.12 -11.25 -1.42
C VAL A 75 -2.53 -12.72 -1.39
N ALA A 76 -2.73 -13.29 -0.21
CA ALA A 76 -3.17 -14.66 -0.08
C ALA A 76 -4.53 -14.88 -0.77
N LEU A 77 -5.48 -13.96 -0.58
CA LEU A 77 -6.81 -14.03 -1.22
C LEU A 77 -6.72 -13.92 -2.75
N ILE A 78 -5.88 -13.03 -3.29
CA ILE A 78 -5.66 -12.92 -4.74
C ILE A 78 -5.12 -14.25 -5.29
N LEU A 79 -4.07 -14.80 -4.67
CA LEU A 79 -3.46 -16.04 -5.14
C LEU A 79 -4.38 -17.25 -4.98
N GLU A 80 -5.21 -17.30 -3.94
CA GLU A 80 -6.20 -18.37 -3.74
C GLU A 80 -7.35 -18.29 -4.75
N SER A 81 -7.83 -17.09 -5.08
CA SER A 81 -8.96 -16.88 -6.00
C SER A 81 -8.57 -16.89 -7.49
N ARG A 82 -7.29 -16.64 -7.80
CA ARG A 82 -6.75 -16.55 -9.16
C ARG A 82 -5.52 -17.47 -9.28
N PRO A 83 -5.70 -18.76 -9.61
CA PRO A 83 -4.60 -19.72 -9.75
C PRO A 83 -3.54 -19.33 -10.80
N GLU A 84 -3.92 -18.53 -11.79
CA GLU A 84 -3.09 -17.98 -12.85
C GLU A 84 -2.30 -16.74 -12.44
N ALA A 85 -2.69 -16.07 -11.35
CA ALA A 85 -2.03 -14.85 -10.90
C ALA A 85 -0.67 -15.17 -10.28
N ILE A 86 0.31 -14.33 -10.62
CA ILE A 86 1.64 -14.29 -9.99
C ILE A 86 1.76 -12.94 -9.28
N VAL A 87 2.19 -12.99 -8.02
CA VAL A 87 2.34 -11.81 -7.18
C VAL A 87 3.81 -11.61 -6.83
N THR A 88 4.30 -10.40 -7.06
CA THR A 88 5.62 -9.94 -6.61
C THR A 88 5.43 -8.80 -5.61
N TYR A 89 5.77 -9.07 -4.36
CA TYR A 89 5.72 -8.11 -3.26
C TYR A 89 7.10 -7.47 -3.08
N LEU A 90 7.22 -6.17 -3.35
CA LEU A 90 8.41 -5.39 -3.04
C LEU A 90 8.29 -4.86 -1.60
N ALA A 91 9.12 -5.40 -0.71
CA ALA A 91 9.14 -5.07 0.71
C ALA A 91 10.47 -4.43 1.08
N THR A 92 10.50 -3.67 2.18
CA THR A 92 11.75 -3.22 2.79
C THR A 92 12.23 -4.23 3.83
N GLY A 93 13.53 -4.23 4.17
CA GLY A 93 14.14 -5.23 5.07
C GLY A 93 13.33 -5.56 6.33
N PRO A 94 12.89 -4.57 7.13
CA PRO A 94 12.05 -4.83 8.30
C PRO A 94 10.69 -5.47 7.95
N LEU A 95 10.07 -5.07 6.84
CA LEU A 95 8.81 -5.62 6.38
C LEU A 95 8.94 -7.01 5.76
N PHE A 96 10.07 -7.32 5.12
CA PHE A 96 10.30 -8.59 4.44
C PHE A 96 10.03 -9.78 5.36
N SER A 97 10.69 -9.79 6.53
CA SER A 97 10.51 -10.85 7.52
C SER A 97 9.11 -10.86 8.13
N LYS A 98 8.52 -9.66 8.40
CA LYS A 98 7.15 -9.53 8.92
C LYS A 98 6.14 -10.14 7.94
N ILE A 99 6.19 -9.80 6.66
CA ILE A 99 5.30 -10.32 5.60
C ILE A 99 5.48 -11.84 5.45
N GLN A 100 6.71 -12.33 5.39
CA GLN A 100 6.98 -13.77 5.34
C GLN A 100 6.37 -14.50 6.53
N ASN A 101 6.50 -13.95 7.74
CA ASN A 101 5.95 -14.54 8.96
C ASN A 101 4.42 -14.53 8.94
N GLU A 102 3.77 -13.45 8.49
CA GLU A 102 2.32 -13.41 8.35
C GLU A 102 1.80 -14.45 7.36
N LEU A 103 2.47 -14.63 6.21
CA LEU A 103 2.07 -15.62 5.20
C LEU A 103 2.30 -17.06 5.66
N ARG A 104 3.35 -17.32 6.45
CA ARG A 104 3.62 -18.64 7.04
C ARG A 104 2.60 -19.05 8.10
N ARG A 105 1.76 -18.12 8.60
CA ARG A 105 0.65 -18.43 9.52
C ARG A 105 -0.59 -18.98 8.81
N LEU A 106 -0.63 -18.95 7.48
CA LEU A 106 -1.68 -19.66 6.74
C LEU A 106 -1.55 -21.16 6.99
N GLU A 107 -2.68 -21.88 6.89
CA GLU A 107 -2.68 -23.34 6.95
C GLU A 107 -1.65 -23.92 5.96
N PRO A 108 -0.87 -24.96 6.33
CA PRO A 108 0.24 -25.45 5.50
C PRO A 108 -0.16 -25.80 4.07
N VAL A 109 -1.35 -26.37 3.89
CA VAL A 109 -1.91 -26.71 2.57
C VAL A 109 -2.17 -25.44 1.73
N ARG A 110 -2.74 -24.40 2.35
CA ARG A 110 -3.01 -23.11 1.69
C ARG A 110 -1.72 -22.40 1.32
N TYR A 111 -0.77 -22.31 2.26
CA TYR A 111 0.52 -21.69 2.00
C TYR A 111 1.27 -22.39 0.87
N LYS A 112 1.32 -23.73 0.87
CA LYS A 112 1.94 -24.52 -0.20
C LYS A 112 1.32 -24.24 -1.58
N ALA A 113 0.01 -24.05 -1.65
CA ALA A 113 -0.71 -23.78 -2.90
C ALA A 113 -0.40 -22.41 -3.53
N ILE A 114 -0.02 -21.41 -2.72
CA ILE A 114 0.29 -20.05 -3.22
C ILE A 114 1.80 -19.79 -3.34
N LYS A 115 2.64 -20.53 -2.60
CA LYS A 115 4.07 -20.26 -2.46
C LYS A 115 4.83 -20.17 -3.79
N SER A 116 4.53 -21.03 -4.76
CA SER A 116 5.22 -21.05 -6.06
C SER A 116 4.89 -19.85 -6.97
N ARG A 117 3.84 -19.09 -6.63
CA ARG A 117 3.37 -17.91 -7.38
C ARG A 117 3.56 -16.61 -6.61
N LEU A 118 4.16 -16.69 -5.43
CA LEU A 118 4.43 -15.57 -4.56
C LEU A 118 5.93 -15.30 -4.48
N ASN A 119 6.34 -14.15 -4.98
CA ASN A 119 7.69 -13.63 -4.86
C ASN A 119 7.68 -12.50 -3.85
N ILE A 120 8.55 -12.55 -2.85
CA ILE A 120 8.74 -11.44 -1.91
C ILE A 120 10.19 -11.00 -2.10
N ILE A 121 10.39 -9.74 -2.44
CA ILE A 121 11.70 -9.17 -2.73
C ILE A 121 11.97 -8.09 -1.70
N ASP A 122 13.01 -8.30 -0.90
CA ASP A 122 13.57 -7.26 -0.07
C ASP A 122 14.34 -6.27 -0.93
N ASN A 123 13.85 -5.03 -0.95
CA ASN A 123 14.41 -3.91 -1.64
C ASN A 123 14.84 -2.84 -0.61
N PRO A 124 15.95 -2.12 -0.83
CA PRO A 124 16.52 -1.28 0.20
C PRO A 124 15.60 -0.12 0.57
N ARG A 125 15.65 0.19 1.87
CA ARG A 125 14.63 0.91 2.64
C ARG A 125 14.45 2.38 2.24
N ILE A 126 15.46 2.99 1.64
CA ILE A 126 15.49 4.39 1.21
C ILE A 126 16.86 4.67 0.58
N PRO A 127 16.94 5.65 -0.34
CA PRO A 127 15.86 6.54 -0.73
C PRO A 127 15.09 6.01 -1.96
N PRO A 128 14.00 6.67 -2.41
CA PRO A 128 13.15 6.20 -3.51
C PRO A 128 13.91 5.85 -4.79
N GLN A 129 15.14 6.37 -4.96
CA GLN A 129 16.01 6.06 -6.10
C GLN A 129 16.39 4.58 -6.17
N ARG A 130 16.21 3.77 -5.11
CA ARG A 130 16.42 2.32 -5.20
C ARG A 130 15.14 1.53 -5.48
N PHE A 131 13.97 2.14 -5.39
CA PHE A 131 12.73 1.53 -5.88
C PHE A 131 12.73 1.47 -7.41
N ALA A 132 13.05 2.59 -8.07
CA ALA A 132 12.94 2.70 -9.52
C ALA A 132 13.76 1.63 -10.30
N PRO A 133 15.03 1.33 -9.95
CA PRO A 133 15.79 0.27 -10.61
C PRO A 133 15.19 -1.12 -10.42
N ALA A 134 14.75 -1.46 -9.19
CA ALA A 134 14.13 -2.76 -8.93
C ALA A 134 12.80 -2.91 -9.67
N TYR A 135 12.01 -1.84 -9.73
CA TYR A 135 10.77 -1.83 -10.51
C TYR A 135 11.02 -1.90 -12.02
N ALA A 136 12.02 -1.16 -12.54
CA ALA A 136 12.40 -1.22 -13.94
C ALA A 136 12.84 -2.63 -14.34
N ALA A 137 13.67 -3.29 -13.53
CA ALA A 137 14.06 -4.67 -13.74
C ALA A 137 12.83 -5.61 -13.74
N LEU A 138 11.92 -5.46 -12.77
CA LEU A 138 10.66 -6.22 -12.73
C LEU A 138 9.82 -6.01 -13.99
N HIS A 139 9.69 -4.76 -14.44
CA HIS A 139 8.92 -4.40 -15.62
C HIS A 139 9.51 -4.97 -16.91
N MET A 140 10.84 -4.98 -17.02
CA MET A 140 11.56 -5.57 -18.14
C MET A 140 11.72 -7.10 -18.04
N SER A 141 11.14 -7.72 -17.00
CA SER A 141 11.29 -9.17 -16.72
C SER A 141 12.75 -9.60 -16.54
N GLU A 142 13.59 -8.67 -16.07
CA GLU A 142 15.00 -8.90 -15.76
C GLU A 142 15.18 -9.56 -14.39
N ALA A 143 16.39 -10.04 -14.14
CA ALA A 143 16.75 -10.63 -12.86
C ALA A 143 16.76 -9.57 -11.74
N ILE A 144 16.23 -9.94 -10.57
CA ILE A 144 16.20 -9.06 -9.38
C ILE A 144 16.84 -9.80 -8.21
N THR A 145 17.87 -9.19 -7.61
CA THR A 145 18.50 -9.71 -6.39
C THR A 145 17.76 -9.23 -5.16
N CYS A 146 17.20 -10.18 -4.40
CA CYS A 146 16.58 -9.94 -3.12
C CYS A 146 17.68 -9.73 -2.05
N LEU A 147 17.61 -8.64 -1.28
CA LEU A 147 18.68 -8.31 -0.33
C LEU A 147 18.74 -9.24 0.89
N SER A 148 17.59 -9.60 1.47
CA SER A 148 17.53 -10.38 2.73
C SER A 148 17.67 -11.91 2.58
N PRO A 149 17.93 -12.46 1.38
CA PRO A 149 18.67 -13.72 1.26
C PRO A 149 19.89 -13.66 0.31
N GLY A 150 20.08 -12.57 -0.45
CA GLY A 150 21.06 -12.50 -1.54
C GLY A 150 20.69 -13.35 -2.76
N GLU A 151 19.47 -13.88 -2.81
CA GLU A 151 18.97 -14.73 -3.89
C GLU A 151 18.56 -13.87 -5.10
N THR A 152 19.03 -14.26 -6.29
CA THR A 152 18.62 -13.64 -7.54
C THR A 152 17.45 -14.41 -8.13
N ILE A 153 16.30 -13.74 -8.22
CA ILE A 153 15.09 -14.26 -8.84
C ILE A 153 15.10 -13.88 -10.31
N THR A 154 14.93 -14.86 -11.19
CA THR A 154 14.89 -14.67 -12.65
C THR A 154 13.50 -14.99 -13.19
N SER A 155 13.23 -14.57 -14.43
CA SER A 155 11.99 -14.93 -15.15
C SER A 155 10.70 -14.46 -14.47
N LEU A 156 10.74 -13.33 -13.77
CA LEU A 156 9.54 -12.70 -13.23
C LEU A 156 8.72 -12.09 -14.36
N PRO A 157 7.40 -12.31 -14.42
CA PRO A 157 6.57 -11.70 -15.45
C PRO A 157 6.45 -10.19 -15.23
N SER A 158 6.50 -9.43 -16.33
CA SER A 158 6.18 -7.99 -16.32
C SER A 158 4.82 -7.73 -15.65
N PRO A 159 4.71 -6.74 -14.75
CA PRO A 159 3.49 -6.45 -14.02
C PRO A 159 2.45 -5.79 -14.93
N THR A 160 1.20 -6.24 -14.80
CA THR A 160 0.04 -5.64 -15.49
C THR A 160 -0.78 -4.75 -14.55
N LEU A 161 -0.57 -4.92 -13.24
CA LEU A 161 -1.28 -4.25 -12.16
C LEU A 161 -0.32 -3.92 -11.01
N ALA A 162 -0.35 -2.68 -10.55
CA ALA A 162 0.33 -2.24 -9.35
C ALA A 162 -0.69 -1.92 -8.26
N THR A 163 -0.54 -2.51 -7.08
CA THR A 163 -1.26 -2.13 -5.86
C THR A 163 -0.29 -1.43 -4.92
N ILE A 164 -0.50 -0.14 -4.70
CA ILE A 164 0.39 0.71 -3.93
C ILE A 164 -0.32 1.07 -2.63
N ASP A 165 0.30 0.77 -1.48
CA ASP A 165 -0.18 1.27 -0.21
C ASP A 165 -0.22 2.81 -0.24
N SER A 166 -1.30 3.42 0.24
CA SER A 166 -1.51 4.87 0.17
C SER A 166 -0.40 5.70 0.81
N PHE A 167 0.36 5.15 1.76
CA PHE A 167 1.50 5.83 2.38
C PHE A 167 2.76 5.79 1.49
N CYS A 168 2.77 4.97 0.45
CA CYS A 168 3.78 4.88 -0.60
C CYS A 168 3.43 5.72 -1.84
N PHE A 169 2.66 6.80 -1.71
CA PHE A 169 2.21 7.58 -2.88
C PHE A 169 3.37 8.07 -3.77
N TYR A 170 4.54 8.37 -3.19
CA TYR A 170 5.75 8.75 -3.93
C TYR A 170 6.21 7.70 -4.96
N VAL A 171 5.86 6.43 -4.78
CA VAL A 171 6.17 5.35 -5.73
C VAL A 171 5.39 5.46 -7.03
N MET A 172 4.20 6.07 -6.98
CA MET A 172 3.32 6.18 -8.15
C MET A 172 4.00 6.88 -9.31
N GLU A 173 4.78 7.94 -9.04
CA GLU A 173 5.50 8.69 -10.07
C GLU A 173 6.56 7.84 -10.76
N PHE A 174 7.34 7.07 -10.00
CA PHE A 174 8.32 6.14 -10.55
C PHE A 174 7.65 5.07 -11.41
N VAL A 175 6.57 4.48 -10.90
CA VAL A 175 5.79 3.49 -11.64
C VAL A 175 5.28 4.09 -12.96
N ARG A 176 4.71 5.30 -12.93
CA ARG A 176 4.23 5.98 -14.15
C ARG A 176 5.33 6.39 -15.10
N SER A 177 6.52 6.73 -14.60
CA SER A 177 7.67 7.06 -15.45
C SER A 177 8.22 5.85 -16.20
N ILE A 178 8.12 4.66 -15.61
CA ILE A 178 8.66 3.41 -16.16
C ILE A 178 7.61 2.68 -17.01
N SER A 179 6.35 2.69 -16.56
CA SER A 179 5.25 1.93 -17.16
C SER A 179 4.01 2.82 -17.28
N LYS A 180 3.63 3.15 -18.53
CA LYS A 180 2.50 4.05 -18.81
C LYS A 180 1.16 3.32 -18.90
N ASP A 181 1.21 2.04 -19.24
CA ASP A 181 0.11 1.18 -19.63
C ASP A 181 -0.43 0.31 -18.48
N ILE A 182 0.27 0.23 -17.35
CA ILE A 182 -0.22 -0.58 -16.23
C ILE A 182 -1.31 0.13 -15.43
N THR A 183 -2.22 -0.67 -14.87
CA THR A 183 -3.23 -0.19 -13.93
C THR A 183 -2.60 0.00 -12.56
N ILE A 184 -2.90 1.13 -11.89
CA ILE A 184 -2.46 1.40 -10.52
C ILE A 184 -3.69 1.45 -9.62
N LEU A 185 -3.72 0.62 -8.60
CA LEU A 185 -4.69 0.62 -7.51
C LEU A 185 -4.02 1.16 -6.26
N LEU A 186 -4.70 2.08 -5.58
CA LEU A 186 -4.31 2.54 -4.26
C LEU A 186 -4.99 1.67 -3.21
N TRP A 187 -4.19 1.09 -2.33
CA TRP A 187 -4.68 0.33 -1.19
C TRP A 187 -4.75 1.22 0.04
N TRP A 188 -5.93 1.30 0.65
CA TRP A 188 -6.18 2.02 1.89
C TRP A 188 -6.60 1.03 2.97
N SER A 189 -5.73 0.80 3.95
CA SER A 189 -5.95 -0.19 5.02
C SER A 189 -6.83 0.32 6.16
N ALA A 190 -7.13 1.62 6.20
CA ALA A 190 -7.98 2.22 7.21
C ALA A 190 -9.44 2.31 6.74
N PRO A 191 -10.41 2.50 7.65
CA PRO A 191 -11.79 2.71 7.23
C PRO A 191 -11.97 4.04 6.46
N VAL A 192 -13.07 4.13 5.72
CA VAL A 192 -13.33 5.24 4.77
C VAL A 192 -13.50 6.59 5.48
N ASP A 193 -13.96 6.58 6.72
CA ASP A 193 -14.06 7.78 7.57
C ASP A 193 -12.69 8.40 7.85
N ALA A 194 -11.66 7.59 8.09
CA ALA A 194 -10.29 8.06 8.25
C ALA A 194 -9.75 8.68 6.95
N LEU A 195 -10.10 8.09 5.79
CA LEU A 195 -9.76 8.65 4.48
C LEU A 195 -10.44 10.00 4.26
N LEU A 196 -11.75 10.07 4.48
CA LEU A 196 -12.54 11.31 4.36
C LEU A 196 -12.06 12.37 5.34
N ARG A 197 -11.68 11.99 6.55
CA ARG A 197 -11.12 12.93 7.52
C ARG A 197 -9.76 13.48 7.08
N LEU A 198 -8.91 12.64 6.49
CA LEU A 198 -7.56 13.06 6.08
C LEU A 198 -7.55 13.84 4.76
N LEU A 199 -8.30 13.34 3.77
CA LEU A 199 -8.24 13.82 2.38
C LEU A 199 -9.54 14.48 1.91
N GLY A 200 -10.62 14.35 2.67
CA GLY A 200 -11.88 15.01 2.36
C GLY A 200 -11.86 16.49 2.68
N PRO A 201 -12.76 17.25 2.06
CA PRO A 201 -12.92 18.66 2.35
C PRO A 201 -13.60 18.92 3.69
N PRO A 202 -13.49 20.15 4.24
CA PRO A 202 -14.12 20.51 5.51
C PRO A 202 -15.64 20.38 5.49
N SER A 203 -16.28 20.55 4.32
CA SER A 203 -17.71 20.31 4.10
C SER A 203 -18.16 18.88 4.44
N THR A 204 -17.23 17.93 4.42
CA THR A 204 -17.45 16.50 4.78
C THR A 204 -16.73 16.10 6.07
N GLY A 205 -16.20 17.06 6.84
CA GLY A 205 -15.47 16.81 8.09
C GLY A 205 -13.99 16.47 7.91
N GLY A 206 -13.43 16.70 6.72
CA GLY A 206 -12.01 16.49 6.45
C GLY A 206 -11.11 17.70 6.67
N TYR A 207 -9.80 17.50 6.51
CA TYR A 207 -8.76 18.50 6.79
C TYR A 207 -8.12 19.10 5.55
N THR A 208 -8.52 18.70 4.35
CA THR A 208 -7.92 19.24 3.13
C THR A 208 -8.30 20.71 2.96
N ASP A 209 -7.35 21.54 2.51
CA ASP A 209 -7.62 22.94 2.19
C ASP A 209 -8.77 23.01 1.15
N PRO A 210 -9.87 23.75 1.43
CA PRO A 210 -10.97 23.96 0.48
C PRO A 210 -10.52 24.41 -0.90
N SER A 211 -9.40 25.13 -1.01
CA SER A 211 -8.86 25.55 -2.31
C SER A 211 -8.60 24.34 -3.22
N THR A 212 -8.21 23.18 -2.67
CA THR A 212 -7.96 21.95 -3.42
C THR A 212 -9.23 21.27 -3.96
N GLU A 213 -10.42 21.72 -3.57
CA GLU A 213 -11.66 21.28 -4.18
C GLU A 213 -11.83 21.85 -5.61
N THR A 214 -11.16 22.96 -5.93
CA THR A 214 -11.21 23.56 -7.28
C THR A 214 -10.08 23.03 -8.18
N PRO A 215 -10.29 22.99 -9.51
CA PRO A 215 -9.22 22.69 -10.45
C PRO A 215 -7.99 23.59 -10.28
N GLU A 216 -8.20 24.88 -9.99
CA GLU A 216 -7.16 25.88 -9.83
C GLU A 216 -6.32 25.63 -8.57
N GLY A 217 -6.95 25.32 -7.44
CA GLY A 217 -6.21 25.03 -6.22
C GLY A 217 -5.48 23.68 -6.28
N ARG A 218 -6.02 22.68 -6.98
CA ARG A 218 -5.24 21.46 -7.30
C ARG A 218 -4.02 21.75 -8.17
N ALA A 219 -4.17 22.57 -9.20
CA ALA A 219 -3.05 22.96 -10.04
C ALA A 219 -1.98 23.75 -9.25
N ALA A 220 -2.41 24.66 -8.38
CA ALA A 220 -1.52 25.43 -7.50
C ALA A 220 -0.78 24.53 -6.50
N LEU A 221 -1.49 23.61 -5.81
CA LEU A 221 -0.87 22.66 -4.90
C LEU A 221 0.14 21.77 -5.64
N LYS A 222 -0.20 21.29 -6.83
CA LYS A 222 0.71 20.50 -7.67
C LYS A 222 1.97 21.29 -8.04
N ALA A 223 1.83 22.57 -8.40
CA ALA A 223 2.97 23.44 -8.68
C ALA A 223 3.88 23.60 -7.45
N LYS A 224 3.31 23.78 -6.26
CA LYS A 224 4.07 23.83 -4.99
C LYS A 224 4.82 22.55 -4.71
N ILE A 225 4.19 21.38 -4.92
CA ILE A 225 4.83 20.07 -4.77
C ILE A 225 6.05 19.97 -5.68
N PHE A 226 5.92 20.33 -6.97
CA PHE A 226 7.03 20.28 -7.92
C PHE A 226 8.12 21.32 -7.66
N ALA A 227 7.78 22.44 -7.05
CA ALA A 227 8.74 23.44 -6.59
C ALA A 227 9.41 23.06 -5.26
N GLU A 228 9.07 21.90 -4.68
CA GLU A 228 9.52 21.44 -3.35
C GLU A 228 9.20 22.47 -2.24
N GLU A 229 8.15 23.27 -2.44
CA GLU A 229 7.72 24.24 -1.44
C GLU A 229 7.13 23.54 -0.23
N LYS A 230 7.42 24.08 0.97
CA LYS A 230 6.83 23.58 2.21
C LYS A 230 5.32 23.77 2.18
N ILE A 231 4.57 22.68 2.26
CA ILE A 231 3.10 22.68 2.35
C ILE A 231 2.71 22.79 3.82
N GLU A 232 2.14 23.93 4.21
CA GLU A 232 1.62 24.10 5.57
C GLU A 232 0.21 23.52 5.66
N MET A 233 0.03 22.50 6.50
CA MET A 233 -1.29 21.98 6.85
C MET A 233 -1.90 22.83 7.96
N THR A 234 -2.94 23.57 7.66
CA THR A 234 -3.70 24.34 8.64
C THR A 234 -4.76 23.45 9.29
N PHE A 235 -4.62 23.22 10.60
CA PHE A 235 -5.65 22.51 11.38
C PHE A 235 -6.61 23.53 12.01
N PRO A 236 -7.92 23.33 11.89
CA PRO A 236 -8.90 24.20 12.56
C PRO A 236 -8.69 24.12 14.09
N GLY A 237 -8.48 25.27 14.74
CA GLY A 237 -8.33 25.39 16.20
C GLY A 237 -6.96 25.82 16.74
N ASN A 238 -6.02 26.26 15.90
CA ASN A 238 -4.70 26.75 16.30
C ASN A 238 -4.57 28.30 16.30
N THR A 239 -5.68 29.03 16.37
CA THR A 239 -5.71 30.51 16.46
C THR A 239 -5.65 31.02 17.89
#